data_AF-A0A9D5V4Q6-F1
#
_entry.id   AF-A0A9D5V4Q6-F1
#
_cell.length_a   1.000
_cell.length_b   1.000
_cell.length_c   1.000
_cell.angle_alpha   90.00
_cell.angle_beta   90.00
_cell.angle_gamma   90.00
#
_symmetry.space_group_name_H-M   'P 1'
#
loop_
_entity.id
_entity.type
_entity.pdbx_description
1 polymer ?
#
loop_
_entity_poly.entity_id
_entity_poly.type
_entity_poly.pdbx_seq_one_letter_code
_entity_poly.pdbx_strand_id
1 'polypeptide(L)'
;MRRLDTRQHDFARRFEKLLLWQEDDLREIERSVAGIIADVRQRGDEALLEYTRTFDRFPITRETLAFSAAEADAAMVAADAFLVKTLESASRRIWDYHRWQMPTMGVSRFEDRTGVTLGQRLTPLARVGIYVPGGLASYPSTVLMNAIPARVAGVGEVVMVTPTPEGRIDPLILAAARLAGVDRIFRIGGAQAIAALAFGTDTVPAVDKIVGPGNHYVATAKRQLFGRVGIDMLAGPSEILVIADRDNDPSWLAADLLSQAEHDPSAQAILITDHSPLADAVEEELKAHLELLSRRDICRKSLADRGAIIVARDLQEACRLASQAAPEHLELAVADPEAYYLQVRSAGAIFLGRYTPEAIGDYVAGPSHVLPTGGSARFSSPLGVHDFIKRTSLIGCSPAALRGIGPAASRLARAEGLSAHRLSLDLRLLDLDPVRREPTGAADPPPTERPPPSVPAPSGSPIAGHPGLSPVSESTLAGLGVAGEASDNVGPGPALATLPLEGPSPTGNPGQTTAATNFGEASFQESP
;
A
#
# COMPACT_ATOMS: atom_id res chain seq x y z
N MET A 1 2.82 15.48 31.20
CA MET A 1 2.74 15.65 29.72
C MET A 1 2.57 17.13 29.38
N ARG A 2 2.42 17.53 28.10
CA ARG A 2 2.03 18.91 27.78
C ARG A 2 0.55 19.13 28.13
N ARG A 3 0.23 20.25 28.78
CA ARG A 3 -1.14 20.70 29.05
C ARG A 3 -1.51 21.85 28.12
N LEU A 4 -2.59 21.69 27.35
CA LEU A 4 -3.13 22.69 26.42
C LEU A 4 -4.60 22.95 26.75
N ASP A 5 -5.06 24.20 26.60
CA ASP A 5 -6.47 24.58 26.67
C ASP A 5 -6.80 25.39 25.43
N THR A 6 -7.84 25.01 24.70
CA THR A 6 -8.23 25.63 23.42
C THR A 6 -8.67 27.09 23.58
N ARG A 7 -8.96 27.55 24.80
CA ARG A 7 -9.28 28.94 25.14
C ARG A 7 -8.05 29.84 25.21
N GLN A 8 -6.84 29.29 25.24
CA GLN A 8 -5.60 30.07 25.28
C GLN A 8 -5.30 30.69 23.91
N HIS A 9 -4.93 31.99 23.90
CA HIS A 9 -4.63 32.74 22.67
C HIS A 9 -3.55 32.08 21.79
N ASP A 10 -2.59 31.38 22.39
CA ASP A 10 -1.47 30.75 21.67
C ASP A 10 -1.67 29.24 21.40
N PHE A 11 -2.87 28.70 21.67
CA PHE A 11 -3.20 27.29 21.48
C PHE A 11 -2.88 26.81 20.08
N ALA A 12 -3.35 27.51 19.03
CA ALA A 12 -3.19 27.07 17.65
C ALA A 12 -1.72 26.83 17.27
N ARG A 13 -0.84 27.76 17.65
CA ARG A 13 0.62 27.64 17.44
C ARG A 13 1.22 26.47 18.21
N ARG A 14 0.81 26.26 19.46
CA ARG A 14 1.30 25.16 20.31
C ARG A 14 0.83 23.80 19.81
N PHE A 15 -0.41 23.73 19.32
CA PHE A 15 -0.99 22.53 18.73
C PHE A 15 -0.30 22.18 17.41
N GLU A 16 -0.09 23.15 16.52
CA GLU A 16 0.71 22.93 15.30
C GLU A 16 2.10 22.41 15.62
N LYS A 17 2.79 23.00 16.59
CA LYS A 17 4.11 22.52 17.04
C LYS A 17 4.07 21.11 17.63
N LEU A 18 2.98 20.73 18.32
CA LEU A 18 2.82 19.39 18.89
C LEU A 18 2.69 18.32 17.79
N LEU A 19 2.05 18.65 16.67
CA LEU A 19 1.83 17.75 15.54
C LEU A 19 3.05 17.65 14.61
N LEU A 20 3.96 18.62 14.64
CA LEU A 20 5.19 18.57 13.86
C LEU A 20 6.13 17.49 14.40
N TRP A 21 6.48 16.54 13.54
CA TRP A 21 7.57 15.61 13.81
C TRP A 21 8.89 16.23 13.35
N GLN A 22 9.85 16.37 14.27
CA GLN A 22 11.18 16.92 13.96
C GLN A 22 12.09 15.83 13.41
N GLU A 23 12.52 16.04 12.16
CA GLU A 23 13.32 15.13 11.33
C GLU A 23 14.83 15.40 11.45
N ASP A 24 15.34 15.66 12.65
CA ASP A 24 16.68 16.27 12.81
C ASP A 24 17.87 15.34 12.43
N ASP A 25 17.64 14.10 11.97
CA ASP A 25 18.69 13.14 11.56
C ASP A 25 18.49 12.47 10.17
N LEU A 26 17.55 12.94 9.35
CA LEU A 26 17.19 12.24 8.11
C LEU A 26 18.29 12.20 7.04
N ARG A 27 19.13 13.24 6.94
CA ARG A 27 20.13 13.34 5.85
C ARG A 27 21.26 12.32 5.95
N GLU A 28 21.63 11.90 7.16
CA GLU A 28 22.61 10.84 7.33
C GLU A 28 22.00 9.48 7.01
N ILE A 29 20.81 9.21 7.55
CA ILE A 29 20.05 7.98 7.26
C ILE A 29 19.80 7.85 5.74
N GLU A 30 19.42 8.92 5.06
CA GLU A 30 19.22 8.95 3.60
C GLU A 30 20.47 8.53 2.83
N ARG A 31 21.64 9.07 3.18
CA ARG A 31 22.91 8.72 2.53
C ARG A 31 23.30 7.28 2.80
N SER A 32 23.20 6.83 4.05
CA SER A 32 23.51 5.46 4.44
C SER A 32 22.60 4.45 3.72
N VAL A 33 21.30 4.72 3.68
CA VAL A 33 20.32 3.90 2.98
C VAL A 33 20.59 3.86 1.47
N ALA A 34 20.92 5.01 0.86
CA ALA A 34 21.27 5.06 -0.56
C ALA A 34 22.50 4.18 -0.88
N GLY A 35 23.50 4.18 0.00
CA GLY A 35 24.66 3.29 -0.09
C GLY A 35 24.27 1.81 -0.04
N ILE A 36 23.46 1.41 0.95
CA ILE A 36 22.97 0.02 1.10
C ILE A 36 22.18 -0.41 -0.14
N ILE A 37 21.30 0.44 -0.65
CA ILE A 37 20.50 0.18 -1.86
C ILE A 37 21.41 -0.03 -3.07
N ALA A 38 22.43 0.82 -3.25
CA ALA A 38 23.37 0.73 -4.36
C ALA A 38 24.19 -0.57 -4.30
N ASP A 39 24.61 -0.97 -3.10
CA ASP A 39 25.35 -2.21 -2.86
C ASP A 39 24.52 -3.45 -3.20
N VAL A 40 23.29 -3.55 -2.68
CA VAL A 40 22.41 -4.70 -2.96
C VAL A 40 22.11 -4.80 -4.45
N ARG A 41 21.91 -3.66 -5.13
CA ARG A 41 21.69 -3.64 -6.58
C ARG A 41 22.89 -4.16 -7.37
N GLN A 42 24.11 -3.90 -6.92
CA GLN A 42 25.35 -4.26 -7.63
C GLN A 42 25.82 -5.68 -7.29
N ARG A 43 25.74 -6.07 -6.01
CA ARG A 43 26.35 -7.29 -5.48
C ARG A 43 25.34 -8.38 -5.10
N GLY A 44 24.04 -8.08 -5.13
CA GLY A 44 22.98 -9.05 -4.85
C GLY A 44 23.11 -9.69 -3.48
N ASP A 45 23.04 -11.03 -3.44
CA ASP A 45 23.11 -11.81 -2.19
C ASP A 45 24.36 -11.51 -1.36
N GLU A 46 25.50 -11.22 -1.99
CA GLU A 46 26.74 -10.96 -1.24
C GLU A 46 26.58 -9.79 -0.27
N ALA A 47 25.98 -8.68 -0.73
CA ALA A 47 25.67 -7.54 0.12
C ALA A 47 24.65 -7.89 1.20
N LEU A 48 23.66 -8.75 0.90
CA LEU A 48 22.68 -9.20 1.90
C LEU A 48 23.36 -9.96 3.04
N LEU A 49 24.21 -10.94 2.70
CA LEU A 49 24.93 -11.73 3.71
C LEU A 49 25.84 -10.85 4.58
N GLU A 50 26.50 -9.86 3.97
CA GLU A 50 27.35 -8.89 4.67
C GLU A 50 26.55 -8.01 5.64
N TYR A 51 25.45 -7.41 5.18
CA TYR A 51 24.63 -6.53 6.02
C TYR A 51 23.88 -7.31 7.11
N THR A 52 23.42 -8.53 6.85
CA THR A 52 22.84 -9.40 7.89
C THR A 52 23.88 -9.79 8.94
N ARG A 53 25.12 -10.12 8.54
CA ARG A 53 26.20 -10.39 9.51
C ARG A 53 26.48 -9.16 10.37
N THR A 54 26.48 -7.97 9.79
CA THR A 54 26.80 -6.72 10.48
C THR A 54 25.69 -6.27 11.42
N PHE A 55 24.47 -6.13 10.91
CA PHE A 55 23.36 -5.54 11.66
C PHE A 55 22.62 -6.55 12.52
N ASP A 56 22.41 -7.77 12.01
CA ASP A 56 21.71 -8.82 12.75
C ASP A 56 22.70 -9.67 13.56
N ARG A 57 24.02 -9.49 13.42
CA ARG A 57 25.05 -10.30 14.10
C ARG A 57 24.87 -11.80 13.84
N PHE A 58 24.35 -12.13 12.65
CA PHE A 58 24.04 -13.50 12.26
C PHE A 58 24.78 -13.89 10.97
N PRO A 59 25.79 -14.78 11.04
CA PRO A 59 26.53 -15.21 9.86
C PRO A 59 25.71 -16.21 9.06
N ILE A 60 24.87 -15.69 8.17
CA ILE A 60 24.03 -16.48 7.28
C ILE A 60 24.75 -16.81 5.96
N THR A 61 24.31 -17.87 5.28
CA THR A 61 24.79 -18.30 3.95
C THR A 61 23.66 -18.20 2.93
N ARG A 62 23.96 -18.36 1.63
CA ARG A 62 22.92 -18.37 0.59
C ARG A 62 21.89 -19.48 0.82
N GLU A 63 22.33 -20.65 1.27
CA GLU A 63 21.51 -21.83 1.53
C GLU A 63 20.61 -21.66 2.75
N THR A 64 21.03 -20.83 3.71
CA THR A 64 20.30 -20.56 4.96
C THR A 64 19.56 -19.23 4.92
N LEU A 65 19.63 -18.47 3.82
CA LEU A 65 18.97 -17.18 3.67
C LEU A 65 17.44 -17.29 3.76
N ALA A 66 16.89 -18.33 3.13
CA ALA A 66 15.46 -18.64 3.15
C ALA A 66 15.12 -19.66 4.24
N PHE A 67 14.01 -19.49 4.93
CA PHE A 67 13.46 -20.56 5.76
C PHE A 67 12.93 -21.66 4.86
N SER A 68 13.28 -22.91 5.18
CA SER A 68 12.68 -24.07 4.54
C SER A 68 11.25 -24.29 5.04
N ALA A 69 10.45 -25.00 4.26
CA ALA A 69 9.12 -25.42 4.69
C ALA A 69 9.17 -26.22 6.00
N ALA A 70 10.15 -27.12 6.14
CA ALA A 70 10.33 -27.94 7.32
C ALA A 70 10.62 -27.11 8.59
N GLU A 71 11.38 -26.01 8.48
CA GLU A 71 11.62 -25.11 9.61
C GLU A 71 10.36 -24.38 10.04
N ALA A 72 9.54 -23.93 9.08
CA ALA A 72 8.28 -23.27 9.40
C ALA A 72 7.26 -24.25 10.02
N ASP A 73 7.22 -25.50 9.56
CA ASP A 73 6.35 -26.54 10.15
C ASP A 73 6.84 -26.93 11.55
N ALA A 74 8.14 -27.09 11.74
CA ALA A 74 8.73 -27.36 13.05
C ALA A 74 8.47 -26.21 14.03
N ALA A 75 8.54 -24.95 13.57
CA ALA A 75 8.22 -23.79 14.37
C ALA A 75 6.75 -23.76 14.80
N MET A 76 5.82 -24.15 13.92
CA MET A 76 4.40 -24.27 14.27
C MET A 76 4.16 -25.34 15.34
N VAL A 77 4.87 -26.47 15.29
CA VAL A 77 4.80 -27.53 16.31
C VAL A 77 5.45 -27.10 17.64
N ALA A 78 6.53 -26.33 17.58
CA ALA A 78 7.25 -25.85 18.76
C ALA A 78 6.56 -24.66 19.45
N ALA A 79 5.72 -23.92 18.72
CA ALA A 79 4.97 -22.79 19.25
C ALA A 79 3.94 -23.24 20.29
N ASP A 80 3.62 -22.35 21.23
CA ASP A 80 2.57 -22.60 22.21
C ASP A 80 1.22 -22.83 21.50
N ALA A 81 0.61 -24.00 21.71
CA ALA A 81 -0.59 -24.41 20.99
C ALA A 81 -1.79 -23.50 21.28
N PHE A 82 -1.86 -22.88 22.46
CA PHE A 82 -2.92 -21.94 22.80
C PHE A 82 -2.74 -20.61 22.05
N LEU A 83 -1.50 -20.12 21.93
CA LEU A 83 -1.19 -18.95 21.12
C LEU A 83 -1.41 -19.21 19.62
N VAL A 84 -1.06 -20.39 19.11
CA VAL A 84 -1.38 -20.78 17.71
C VAL A 84 -2.90 -20.75 17.48
N LYS A 85 -3.70 -21.33 18.37
CA LYS A 85 -5.17 -21.28 18.28
C LYS A 85 -5.71 -19.84 18.35
N THR A 86 -5.05 -18.98 19.12
CA THR A 86 -5.39 -17.55 19.19
C THR A 86 -5.10 -16.86 17.85
N LEU A 87 -3.95 -17.14 17.23
CA LEU A 87 -3.60 -16.65 15.89
C LEU A 87 -4.58 -17.15 14.83
N GLU A 88 -5.03 -18.41 14.90
CA GLU A 88 -6.05 -18.93 13.99
C GLU A 88 -7.37 -18.15 14.09
N SER A 89 -7.80 -17.83 15.31
CA SER A 89 -9.01 -17.03 15.56
C SER A 89 -8.88 -15.62 14.98
N ALA A 90 -7.75 -14.95 15.27
CA ALA A 90 -7.44 -13.63 14.72
C ALA A 90 -7.41 -13.66 13.18
N SER A 91 -6.73 -14.66 12.61
CA SER A 91 -6.59 -14.84 11.16
C SER A 91 -7.94 -14.97 10.46
N ARG A 92 -8.90 -15.72 11.05
CA ARG A 92 -10.28 -15.82 10.51
C ARG A 92 -11.00 -14.48 10.52
N ARG A 93 -10.92 -13.73 11.61
CA ARG A 93 -11.57 -12.41 11.72
C ARG A 93 -11.01 -11.41 10.73
N ILE A 94 -9.68 -11.40 10.55
CA ILE A 94 -8.99 -10.57 9.56
C ILE A 94 -9.41 -10.98 8.15
N TRP A 95 -9.45 -12.29 7.86
CA TRP A 95 -9.88 -12.82 6.56
C TRP A 95 -11.31 -12.39 6.22
N ASP A 96 -12.25 -12.58 7.15
CA ASP A 96 -13.67 -12.28 6.94
C ASP A 96 -13.90 -10.79 6.67
N TYR A 97 -13.22 -9.91 7.42
CA TYR A 97 -13.28 -8.47 7.20
C TYR A 97 -12.77 -8.08 5.81
N HIS A 98 -11.57 -8.54 5.43
CA HIS A 98 -10.98 -8.20 4.14
C HIS A 98 -11.74 -8.83 2.96
N ARG A 99 -12.33 -10.01 3.16
CA ARG A 99 -13.19 -10.65 2.14
C ARG A 99 -14.44 -9.83 1.89
N TRP A 100 -15.04 -9.25 2.93
CA TRP A 100 -16.19 -8.35 2.78
C TRP A 100 -15.85 -7.09 1.96
N GLN A 101 -14.61 -6.61 2.02
CA GLN A 101 -14.14 -5.44 1.24
C GLN A 101 -13.86 -5.74 -0.24
N MET A 102 -13.88 -7.01 -0.68
CA MET A 102 -13.45 -7.37 -2.03
C MET A 102 -14.36 -6.73 -3.10
N PRO A 103 -13.79 -6.02 -4.09
CA PRO A 103 -14.56 -5.52 -5.22
C PRO A 103 -14.93 -6.68 -6.15
N THR A 104 -15.88 -6.45 -7.06
CA THR A 104 -16.11 -7.37 -8.17
C THR A 104 -14.88 -7.44 -9.08
N MET A 105 -14.15 -8.54 -9.00
CA MET A 105 -12.95 -8.78 -9.79
C MET A 105 -13.26 -9.06 -11.27
N GLY A 106 -12.26 -8.87 -12.14
CA GLY A 106 -12.39 -9.12 -13.57
C GLY A 106 -12.67 -7.85 -14.38
N VAL A 107 -13.46 -7.98 -15.45
CA VAL A 107 -13.71 -6.89 -16.41
C VAL A 107 -15.12 -6.32 -16.22
N SER A 108 -15.21 -5.01 -16.04
CA SER A 108 -16.47 -4.26 -16.08
C SER A 108 -16.41 -3.24 -17.21
N ARG A 109 -17.44 -3.19 -18.06
CA ARG A 109 -17.50 -2.29 -19.21
C ARG A 109 -18.93 -1.82 -19.49
N PHE A 110 -19.06 -0.64 -20.07
CA PHE A 110 -20.31 -0.09 -20.58
C PHE A 110 -20.06 0.64 -21.91
N GLU A 111 -21.12 0.89 -22.68
CA GLU A 111 -21.07 1.75 -23.86
C GLU A 111 -21.70 3.10 -23.53
N ASP A 112 -21.02 4.19 -23.88
CA ASP A 112 -21.54 5.54 -23.68
C ASP A 112 -22.51 5.96 -24.80
N ARG A 113 -23.05 7.18 -24.69
CA ARG A 113 -24.01 7.72 -25.68
C ARG A 113 -23.42 7.92 -27.08
N THR A 114 -22.10 7.94 -27.20
CA THR A 114 -21.39 8.09 -28.47
C THR A 114 -21.02 6.75 -29.10
N GLY A 115 -21.31 5.63 -28.42
CA GLY A 115 -20.95 4.29 -28.87
C GLY A 115 -19.53 3.88 -28.49
N VAL A 116 -18.85 4.62 -27.60
CA VAL A 116 -17.52 4.26 -27.09
C VAL A 116 -17.70 3.25 -25.96
N THR A 117 -16.99 2.13 -26.04
CA THR A 117 -16.88 1.18 -24.95
C THR A 117 -15.84 1.67 -23.94
N LEU A 118 -16.26 1.89 -22.70
CA LEU A 118 -15.41 2.28 -21.58
C LEU A 118 -15.50 1.23 -20.48
N GLY A 119 -14.40 1.01 -19.77
CA GLY A 119 -14.41 0.05 -18.68
C GLY A 119 -13.11 0.01 -17.90
N GLN A 120 -13.05 -0.94 -16.98
CA GLN A 120 -11.86 -1.26 -16.22
C GLN A 120 -11.73 -2.76 -16.02
N ARG A 121 -10.49 -3.22 -15.94
CA ARG A 121 -10.13 -4.57 -15.50
C ARG A 121 -9.41 -4.48 -14.16
N LEU A 122 -9.93 -5.18 -13.15
CA LEU A 122 -9.29 -5.34 -11.85
C LEU A 122 -8.51 -6.65 -11.83
N THR A 123 -7.22 -6.58 -11.50
CA THR A 123 -6.36 -7.76 -11.36
C THR A 123 -5.52 -7.67 -10.09
N PRO A 124 -5.28 -8.79 -9.39
CA PRO A 124 -4.32 -8.81 -8.29
C PRO A 124 -2.89 -8.55 -8.78
N LEU A 125 -2.03 -8.11 -7.86
CA LEU A 125 -0.58 -8.09 -8.08
C LEU A 125 -0.04 -9.53 -8.20
N ALA A 126 1.03 -9.71 -8.98
CA ALA A 126 1.58 -11.03 -9.21
C ALA A 126 2.41 -11.48 -8.01
N ARG A 127 3.25 -10.58 -7.49
CA ARG A 127 4.08 -10.85 -6.31
C ARG A 127 4.18 -9.63 -5.41
N VAL A 128 4.08 -9.84 -4.10
CA VAL A 128 4.28 -8.77 -3.10
C VAL A 128 5.26 -9.18 -2.02
N GLY A 129 6.00 -8.20 -1.53
CA GLY A 129 6.88 -8.33 -0.38
C GLY A 129 6.20 -7.79 0.87
N ILE A 130 6.23 -8.53 1.97
CA ILE A 130 5.82 -8.05 3.28
C ILE A 130 7.06 -7.95 4.17
N TYR A 131 7.27 -6.78 4.77
CA TYR A 131 8.31 -6.56 5.77
C TYR A 131 7.72 -6.74 7.16
N VAL A 132 8.29 -7.65 7.95
CA VAL A 132 7.88 -7.89 9.33
C VAL A 132 9.03 -7.54 10.26
N PRO A 133 8.90 -6.49 11.10
CA PRO A 133 9.92 -6.14 12.08
C PRO A 133 10.27 -7.31 12.99
N GLY A 134 11.52 -7.36 13.45
CA GLY A 134 12.02 -8.38 14.36
C GLY A 134 13.17 -7.87 15.22
N GLY A 135 13.56 -8.66 16.22
CA GLY A 135 14.67 -8.37 17.13
C GLY A 135 14.23 -7.94 18.52
N LEU A 136 13.73 -6.71 18.67
CA LEU A 136 13.36 -6.14 19.98
C LEU A 136 12.03 -6.67 20.52
N ALA A 137 11.10 -7.05 19.63
CA ALA A 137 9.85 -7.69 19.97
C ALA A 137 9.41 -8.64 18.84
N SER A 138 8.43 -9.48 19.16
CA SER A 138 7.80 -10.43 18.24
C SER A 138 6.42 -9.93 17.85
N TYR A 139 6.17 -9.79 16.54
CA TYR A 139 4.92 -9.26 15.98
C TYR A 139 4.21 -10.25 15.04
N PRO A 140 3.70 -11.39 15.55
CA PRO A 140 2.94 -12.33 14.73
C PRO A 140 1.64 -11.72 14.17
N SER A 141 1.04 -10.75 14.87
CA SER A 141 -0.11 -9.99 14.36
C SER A 141 0.24 -9.23 13.07
N THR A 142 1.39 -8.56 12.99
CA THR A 142 1.84 -7.86 11.79
C THR A 142 2.00 -8.79 10.59
N VAL A 143 2.38 -10.06 10.81
CA VAL A 143 2.39 -11.07 9.74
C VAL A 143 0.99 -11.25 9.17
N LEU A 144 0.00 -11.50 10.03
CA LEU A 144 -1.41 -11.69 9.64
C LEU A 144 -1.95 -10.46 8.91
N MET A 145 -1.75 -9.27 9.48
CA MET A 145 -2.28 -7.99 8.99
C MET A 145 -1.70 -7.55 7.64
N ASN A 146 -0.52 -8.06 7.27
CA ASN A 146 0.07 -7.80 5.94
C ASN A 146 -0.25 -8.91 4.91
N ALA A 147 -0.16 -10.18 5.32
CA ALA A 147 -0.28 -11.30 4.40
C ALA A 147 -1.74 -11.64 4.04
N ILE A 148 -2.66 -11.59 5.00
CA ILE A 148 -4.06 -11.98 4.78
C ILE A 148 -4.74 -11.10 3.73
N PRO A 149 -4.66 -9.76 3.77
CA PRO A 149 -5.30 -8.93 2.75
C PRO A 149 -4.74 -9.20 1.35
N ALA A 150 -3.44 -9.50 1.23
CA ALA A 150 -2.83 -9.88 -0.05
C ALA A 150 -3.39 -11.20 -0.58
N ARG A 151 -3.57 -12.20 0.31
CA ARG A 151 -4.17 -13.50 -0.07
C ARG A 151 -5.63 -13.38 -0.43
N VAL A 152 -6.41 -12.62 0.33
CA VAL A 152 -7.82 -12.34 0.02
C VAL A 152 -7.95 -11.65 -1.34
N ALA A 153 -7.06 -10.71 -1.67
CA ALA A 153 -7.03 -10.04 -2.96
C ALA A 153 -6.68 -10.97 -4.14
N GLY A 154 -6.11 -12.15 -3.88
CA GLY A 154 -5.70 -13.12 -4.89
C GLY A 154 -4.27 -12.91 -5.41
N VAL A 155 -3.37 -12.34 -4.60
CA VAL A 155 -1.95 -12.21 -4.96
C VAL A 155 -1.32 -13.60 -5.18
N GLY A 156 -0.62 -13.74 -6.30
CA GLY A 156 0.01 -15.00 -6.70
C GLY A 156 1.07 -15.48 -5.73
N GLU A 157 2.04 -14.61 -5.40
CA GLU A 157 3.14 -14.94 -4.48
C GLU A 157 3.34 -13.86 -3.41
N VAL A 158 3.38 -14.27 -2.13
CA VAL A 158 3.63 -13.43 -0.96
C VAL A 158 4.99 -13.80 -0.37
N VAL A 159 5.91 -12.84 -0.41
CA VAL A 159 7.29 -12.99 0.07
C VAL A 159 7.47 -12.22 1.36
N MET A 160 7.82 -12.89 2.46
CA MET A 160 8.12 -12.25 3.73
C MET A 160 9.62 -12.09 3.94
N VAL A 161 10.01 -10.91 4.42
CA VAL A 161 11.34 -10.66 4.96
C VAL A 161 11.21 -10.29 6.44
N THR A 162 12.03 -10.91 7.28
CA THR A 162 12.09 -10.60 8.71
C THR A 162 13.53 -10.81 9.21
N PRO A 163 14.11 -9.86 9.95
CA PRO A 163 15.45 -10.02 10.48
C PRO A 163 15.46 -11.11 11.56
N THR A 164 16.57 -11.84 11.68
CA THR A 164 16.79 -12.83 12.75
C THR A 164 18.05 -12.49 13.54
N PRO A 165 18.01 -11.48 14.42
CA PRO A 165 19.18 -11.08 15.18
C PRO A 165 19.76 -12.24 15.99
N GLU A 166 21.07 -12.45 15.87
CA GLU A 166 21.81 -13.57 16.47
C GLU A 166 21.25 -14.95 16.06
N GLY A 167 20.58 -15.03 14.91
CA GLY A 167 19.94 -16.26 14.39
C GLY A 167 18.64 -16.63 15.10
N ARG A 168 18.12 -15.76 15.96
CA ARG A 168 16.91 -16.02 16.76
C ARG A 168 15.66 -15.50 16.06
N ILE A 169 14.59 -16.29 16.14
CA ILE A 169 13.24 -15.91 15.71
C ILE A 169 12.23 -16.56 16.64
N ASP A 170 11.16 -15.84 16.95
CA ASP A 170 10.03 -16.41 17.67
C ASP A 170 9.28 -17.40 16.75
N PRO A 171 9.09 -18.67 17.15
CA PRO A 171 8.32 -19.65 16.39
C PRO A 171 6.91 -19.16 15.98
N LEU A 172 6.29 -18.27 16.76
CA LEU A 172 4.97 -17.70 16.45
C LEU A 172 4.97 -16.87 15.17
N ILE A 173 6.09 -16.24 14.78
CA ILE A 173 6.21 -15.49 13.52
C ILE A 173 6.08 -16.44 12.34
N LEU A 174 6.76 -17.58 12.40
CA LEU A 174 6.71 -18.59 11.36
C LEU A 174 5.35 -19.30 11.33
N ALA A 175 4.76 -19.58 12.50
CA ALA A 175 3.41 -20.12 12.60
C ALA A 175 2.37 -19.16 11.97
N ALA A 176 2.44 -17.85 12.29
CA ALA A 176 1.58 -16.84 11.68
C ALA A 176 1.78 -16.74 10.17
N ALA A 177 3.02 -16.83 9.69
CA ALA A 177 3.32 -16.82 8.25
C ALA A 177 2.70 -18.03 7.54
N ARG A 178 2.72 -19.21 8.16
CA ARG A 178 2.03 -20.39 7.63
C ARG A 178 0.53 -20.20 7.59
N LEU A 179 -0.07 -19.74 8.70
CA LEU A 179 -1.52 -19.52 8.80
C LEU A 179 -2.03 -18.46 7.82
N ALA A 180 -1.25 -17.41 7.56
CA ALA A 180 -1.60 -16.36 6.62
C ALA A 180 -1.25 -16.71 5.16
N GLY A 181 -0.66 -17.89 4.93
CA GLY A 181 -0.28 -18.37 3.62
C GLY A 181 0.88 -17.58 3.00
N VAL A 182 1.97 -17.30 3.71
CA VAL A 182 3.19 -16.75 3.09
C VAL A 182 3.91 -17.85 2.30
N ASP A 183 4.37 -17.56 1.07
CA ASP A 183 5.05 -18.57 0.23
C ASP A 183 6.53 -18.75 0.57
N ARG A 184 7.25 -17.63 0.77
CA ARG A 184 8.69 -17.61 0.98
C ARG A 184 9.04 -16.67 2.11
N ILE A 185 9.93 -17.09 2.99
CA ILE A 185 10.36 -16.31 4.15
C ILE A 185 11.88 -16.19 4.13
N PHE A 186 12.41 -14.97 4.25
CA PHE A 186 13.85 -14.70 4.27
C PHE A 186 14.29 -14.05 5.58
N ARG A 187 15.45 -14.49 6.08
CA ARG A 187 16.11 -14.04 7.33
C ARG A 187 16.89 -12.74 7.13
N ILE A 188 16.23 -11.71 6.61
CA ILE A 188 16.82 -10.40 6.32
C ILE A 188 15.87 -9.28 6.78
N GLY A 189 16.44 -8.18 7.27
CA GLY A 189 15.69 -6.97 7.61
C GLY A 189 16.33 -5.70 7.04
N GLY A 190 15.91 -4.54 7.56
CA GLY A 190 16.52 -3.26 7.23
C GLY A 190 16.37 -2.81 5.78
N ALA A 191 17.16 -1.81 5.40
CA ALA A 191 17.15 -1.25 4.04
C ALA A 191 17.61 -2.27 2.98
N GLN A 192 18.50 -3.20 3.35
CA GLN A 192 19.00 -4.26 2.48
C GLN A 192 17.89 -5.22 2.05
N ALA A 193 16.95 -5.56 2.95
CA ALA A 193 15.81 -6.41 2.60
C ALA A 193 14.84 -5.71 1.64
N ILE A 194 14.58 -4.41 1.86
CA ILE A 194 13.74 -3.61 0.96
C ILE A 194 14.38 -3.51 -0.43
N ALA A 195 15.70 -3.29 -0.50
CA ALA A 195 16.43 -3.29 -1.76
C ALA A 195 16.38 -4.65 -2.47
N ALA A 196 16.53 -5.75 -1.73
CA ALA A 196 16.43 -7.11 -2.28
C ALA A 196 15.05 -7.37 -2.89
N LEU A 197 13.97 -6.98 -2.20
CA LEU A 197 12.61 -7.11 -2.73
C LEU A 197 12.36 -6.21 -3.96
N ALA A 198 12.98 -5.03 -4.03
CA ALA A 198 12.78 -4.09 -5.13
C ALA A 198 13.55 -4.47 -6.41
N PHE A 199 14.76 -5.03 -6.28
CA PHE A 199 15.60 -5.39 -7.42
C PHE A 199 15.58 -6.88 -7.75
N GLY A 200 15.30 -7.72 -6.76
CA GLY A 200 15.64 -9.13 -6.80
C GLY A 200 17.14 -9.36 -6.61
N THR A 201 17.49 -10.56 -6.19
CA THR A 201 18.84 -11.12 -6.15
C THR A 201 18.80 -12.54 -6.72
N ASP A 202 19.92 -13.26 -6.71
CA ASP A 202 19.94 -14.67 -7.13
C ASP A 202 19.00 -15.53 -6.27
N THR A 203 18.80 -15.16 -5.00
CA THR A 203 17.99 -15.92 -4.05
C THR A 203 16.61 -15.27 -3.77
N VAL A 204 16.56 -13.94 -3.61
CA VAL A 204 15.34 -13.20 -3.26
C VAL A 204 14.65 -12.69 -4.54
N PRO A 205 13.38 -13.04 -4.80
CA PRO A 205 12.70 -12.58 -6.00
C PRO A 205 12.32 -11.09 -5.90
N ALA A 206 12.40 -10.37 -7.03
CA ALA A 206 11.84 -9.03 -7.13
C ALA A 206 10.31 -9.05 -7.04
N VAL A 207 9.70 -8.08 -6.36
CA VAL A 207 8.24 -7.98 -6.13
C VAL A 207 7.64 -6.73 -6.78
N ASP A 208 6.32 -6.71 -6.97
CA ASP A 208 5.60 -5.57 -7.56
C ASP A 208 5.31 -4.46 -6.52
N LYS A 209 5.09 -4.82 -5.26
CA LYS A 209 4.79 -3.91 -4.15
C LYS A 209 5.39 -4.44 -2.84
N ILE A 210 5.90 -3.54 -1.99
CA ILE A 210 6.41 -3.85 -0.66
C ILE A 210 5.51 -3.16 0.39
N VAL A 211 5.01 -3.94 1.34
CA VAL A 211 4.15 -3.46 2.43
C VAL A 211 4.75 -3.80 3.79
N GLY A 212 4.23 -3.17 4.84
CA GLY A 212 4.58 -3.45 6.23
C GLY A 212 5.43 -2.35 6.87
N PRO A 213 5.21 -2.06 8.17
CA PRO A 213 5.91 -1.00 8.89
C PRO A 213 7.35 -1.39 9.18
N GLY A 214 8.20 -0.41 9.46
CA GLY A 214 9.58 -0.63 9.88
C GLY A 214 10.21 0.63 10.43
N ASN A 215 11.46 0.51 10.90
CA ASN A 215 12.20 1.65 11.42
C ASN A 215 12.53 2.68 10.32
N HIS A 216 13.19 3.78 10.70
CA HIS A 216 13.54 4.86 9.77
C HIS A 216 14.39 4.42 8.57
N TYR A 217 15.24 3.39 8.70
CA TYR A 217 16.01 2.86 7.56
C TYR A 217 15.11 2.16 6.55
N VAL A 218 14.14 1.38 7.03
CA VAL A 218 13.14 0.70 6.19
C VAL A 218 12.23 1.72 5.50
N ALA A 219 11.69 2.68 6.26
CA ALA A 219 10.85 3.74 5.72
C ALA A 219 11.60 4.59 4.68
N THR A 220 12.86 4.93 4.94
CA THR A 220 13.72 5.67 4.00
C THR A 220 14.01 4.86 2.75
N ALA A 221 14.26 3.54 2.87
CA ALA A 221 14.50 2.67 1.73
C ALA A 221 13.24 2.56 0.84
N LYS A 222 12.07 2.36 1.45
CA LYS A 222 10.77 2.37 0.75
C LYS A 222 10.56 3.68 -0.01
N ARG A 223 10.85 4.82 0.62
CA ARG A 223 10.76 6.15 -0.02
C ARG A 223 11.69 6.26 -1.24
N GLN A 224 12.97 5.88 -1.10
CA GLN A 224 13.94 5.98 -2.19
C GLN A 224 13.66 5.01 -3.36
N LEU A 225 12.97 3.89 -3.09
CA LEU A 225 12.64 2.86 -4.08
C LEU A 225 11.22 3.00 -4.67
N PHE A 226 10.41 3.94 -4.16
CA PHE A 226 9.09 4.20 -4.72
C PHE A 226 9.18 4.63 -6.18
N GLY A 227 8.32 4.04 -7.03
CA GLY A 227 8.35 4.21 -8.49
C GLY A 227 9.13 3.12 -9.22
N ARG A 228 10.11 2.48 -8.56
CA ARG A 228 10.68 1.20 -9.01
C ARG A 228 9.79 0.04 -8.56
N VAL A 229 9.34 0.10 -7.32
CA VAL A 229 8.40 -0.84 -6.70
C VAL A 229 7.26 -0.05 -6.05
N GLY A 230 6.07 -0.63 -5.98
CA GLY A 230 4.99 -0.04 -5.20
C GLY A 230 5.32 -0.08 -3.71
N ILE A 231 4.78 0.87 -2.94
CA ILE A 231 4.75 0.81 -1.48
C ILE A 231 3.32 1.06 -0.99
N ASP A 232 2.98 0.57 0.18
CA ASP A 232 1.75 0.92 0.92
C ASP A 232 1.78 2.40 1.34
N MET A 233 2.70 2.74 2.24
CA MET A 233 2.83 4.05 2.86
C MET A 233 4.22 4.21 3.48
N LEU A 234 4.56 5.45 3.82
CA LEU A 234 5.74 5.74 4.63
C LEU A 234 5.32 5.78 6.08
N ALA A 235 5.64 4.73 6.83
CA ALA A 235 5.38 4.67 8.25
C ALA A 235 6.26 5.71 8.98
N GLY A 236 5.60 6.69 9.60
CA GLY A 236 6.15 7.49 10.69
C GLY A 236 5.92 6.82 12.06
N PRO A 237 6.22 7.53 13.16
CA PRO A 237 5.97 7.03 14.51
C PRO A 237 4.48 6.79 14.76
N SER A 238 4.16 5.79 15.58
CA SER A 238 2.76 5.43 15.90
C SER A 238 2.07 6.45 16.81
N GLU A 239 0.75 6.59 16.67
CA GLU A 239 -0.03 7.69 17.26
C GLU A 239 -1.43 7.28 17.71
N ILE A 240 -1.80 7.62 18.96
CA ILE A 240 -3.17 7.50 19.47
C ILE A 240 -3.70 8.87 19.87
N LEU A 241 -4.95 9.13 19.51
CA LEU A 241 -5.73 10.26 19.99
C LEU A 241 -7.03 9.76 20.60
N VAL A 242 -7.26 10.09 21.87
CA VAL A 242 -8.47 9.71 22.60
C VAL A 242 -9.34 10.95 22.80
N ILE A 243 -10.59 10.91 22.35
CA ILE A 243 -11.62 11.91 22.69
C ILE A 243 -12.50 11.32 23.79
N ALA A 244 -12.55 11.95 24.95
CA ALA A 244 -13.29 11.44 26.10
C ALA A 244 -14.22 12.49 26.74
N ASP A 245 -15.45 12.07 27.05
CA ASP A 245 -16.37 12.82 27.91
C ASP A 245 -16.14 12.51 29.40
N ARG A 246 -16.81 13.26 30.27
CA ARG A 246 -16.65 13.15 31.74
C ARG A 246 -17.00 11.79 32.36
N ASP A 247 -17.74 10.94 31.66
CA ASP A 247 -18.33 9.71 32.23
C ASP A 247 -17.44 8.47 31.96
N ASN A 248 -16.13 8.69 31.77
CA ASN A 248 -15.12 7.65 31.59
C ASN A 248 -14.38 7.35 32.90
N ASP A 249 -13.90 6.11 33.01
CA ASP A 249 -12.91 5.74 34.02
C ASP A 249 -11.54 6.33 33.61
N PRO A 250 -10.95 7.25 34.39
CA PRO A 250 -9.64 7.83 34.07
C PRO A 250 -8.53 6.78 33.98
N SER A 251 -8.67 5.66 34.70
CA SER A 251 -7.69 4.58 34.72
C SER A 251 -7.64 3.84 33.38
N TRP A 252 -8.78 3.71 32.68
CA TRP A 252 -8.85 3.08 31.36
C TRP A 252 -8.20 3.99 30.30
N LEU A 253 -8.56 5.27 30.28
CA LEU A 253 -7.98 6.23 29.35
C LEU A 253 -6.46 6.36 29.52
N ALA A 254 -5.96 6.30 30.76
CA ALA A 254 -4.53 6.27 31.02
C ALA A 254 -3.85 5.01 30.45
N ALA A 255 -4.52 3.84 30.54
CA ALA A 255 -4.02 2.61 29.95
C ALA A 255 -4.00 2.66 28.42
N ASP A 256 -5.04 3.22 27.78
CA ASP A 256 -5.12 3.37 26.31
C ASP A 256 -4.01 4.31 25.78
N LEU A 257 -3.74 5.43 26.46
CA LEU A 257 -2.62 6.30 26.10
C LEU A 257 -1.26 5.58 26.26
N LEU A 258 -1.13 4.73 27.28
CA LEU A 258 0.10 3.99 27.54
C LEU A 258 0.32 2.83 26.57
N SER A 259 -0.75 2.18 26.08
CA SER A 259 -0.65 1.08 25.13
C SER A 259 0.03 1.53 23.84
N GLN A 260 -0.24 2.74 23.36
CA GLN A 260 0.49 3.27 22.22
C GLN A 260 1.89 3.77 22.59
N ALA A 261 2.04 4.43 23.74
CA ALA A 261 3.30 5.03 24.18
C ALA A 261 4.41 3.99 24.45
N GLU A 262 4.06 2.74 24.74
CA GLU A 262 5.04 1.68 24.94
C GLU A 262 5.69 1.19 23.64
N HIS A 263 5.10 1.45 22.47
CA HIS A 263 5.61 0.91 21.20
C HIS A 263 7.01 1.45 20.87
N ASP A 264 7.16 2.78 20.89
CA ASP A 264 8.38 3.47 20.49
C ASP A 264 8.57 4.80 21.27
N PRO A 265 9.80 5.21 21.61
CA PRO A 265 10.03 6.48 22.31
C PRO A 265 9.57 7.72 21.54
N SER A 266 9.37 7.60 20.22
CA SER A 266 8.84 8.65 19.35
C SER A 266 7.33 8.51 19.09
N ALA A 267 6.64 7.55 19.70
CA ALA A 267 5.18 7.45 19.63
C ALA A 267 4.50 8.67 20.27
N GLN A 268 3.28 8.99 19.84
CA GLN A 268 2.50 10.11 20.35
C GLN A 268 1.16 9.65 20.94
N ALA A 269 0.85 10.13 22.14
CA ALA A 269 -0.41 9.88 22.82
C ALA A 269 -1.07 11.20 23.23
N ILE A 270 -2.28 11.45 22.74
CA ILE A 270 -3.03 12.68 22.97
C ILE A 270 -4.41 12.37 23.57
N LEU A 271 -4.72 12.96 24.71
CA LEU A 271 -6.09 13.02 25.22
C LEU A 271 -6.72 14.38 24.87
N ILE A 272 -7.93 14.38 24.35
CA ILE A 272 -8.77 15.57 24.22
C ILE A 272 -10.07 15.35 25.00
N THR A 273 -10.39 16.25 25.94
CA THR A 273 -11.64 16.22 26.71
C THR A 273 -12.19 17.62 26.87
N ASP A 274 -13.51 17.77 27.05
CA ASP A 274 -14.14 19.03 27.44
C ASP A 274 -14.24 19.19 28.98
N HIS A 275 -13.72 18.22 29.75
CA HIS A 275 -13.86 18.14 31.19
C HIS A 275 -12.51 18.18 31.93
N SER A 276 -12.15 19.35 32.47
CA SER A 276 -10.86 19.54 33.17
C SER A 276 -10.60 18.57 34.32
N PRO A 277 -11.56 18.24 35.21
CA PRO A 277 -11.31 17.28 36.29
C PRO A 277 -10.95 15.87 35.78
N LEU A 278 -11.49 15.45 34.63
CA LEU A 278 -11.11 14.17 34.02
C LEU A 278 -9.67 14.23 33.51
N ALA A 279 -9.29 15.34 32.86
CA ALA A 279 -7.92 15.55 32.39
C ALA A 279 -6.90 15.44 33.54
N ASP A 280 -7.23 15.95 34.71
CA ASP A 280 -6.38 15.88 35.91
C ASP A 280 -6.30 14.46 36.47
N ALA A 281 -7.44 13.77 36.56
CA ALA A 281 -7.48 12.38 37.02
C ALA A 281 -6.67 11.43 36.11
N VAL A 282 -6.76 11.59 34.78
CA VAL A 282 -5.99 10.76 33.83
C VAL A 282 -4.48 10.98 34.00
N GLU A 283 -4.02 12.20 34.25
CA GLU A 283 -2.57 12.43 34.46
C GLU A 283 -2.05 11.78 35.74
N GLU A 284 -2.87 11.65 36.80
CA GLU A 284 -2.48 10.90 37.99
C GLU A 284 -2.47 9.38 37.73
N GLU A 285 -3.47 8.84 37.05
CA GLU A 285 -3.53 7.42 36.66
C GLU A 285 -2.36 7.03 35.75
N LEU A 286 -1.95 7.90 34.82
CA LEU A 286 -0.76 7.70 34.00
C LEU A 286 0.51 7.50 34.84
N LYS A 287 0.67 8.27 35.92
CA LYS A 287 1.82 8.11 36.83
C LYS A 287 1.74 6.78 37.58
N ALA A 288 0.54 6.38 38.02
CA ALA A 288 0.33 5.13 38.73
C ALA A 288 0.64 3.91 37.83
N HIS A 289 0.08 3.88 36.61
CA HIS A 289 0.28 2.77 35.67
C HIS A 289 1.72 2.64 35.19
N LEU A 290 2.44 3.75 35.02
CA LEU A 290 3.87 3.73 34.66
C LEU A 290 4.74 2.95 35.64
N GLU A 291 4.34 2.82 36.92
CA GLU A 291 5.10 2.01 37.89
C GLU A 291 4.87 0.51 37.72
N LEU A 292 3.84 0.09 36.97
CA LEU A 292 3.48 -1.31 36.74
C LEU A 292 4.06 -1.87 35.43
N LEU A 293 4.41 -1.00 34.48
CA LEU A 293 4.82 -1.41 33.13
C LEU A 293 6.31 -1.75 33.02
N SER A 294 6.62 -2.84 32.33
CA SER A 294 8.00 -3.26 32.03
C SER A 294 8.71 -2.29 31.08
N ARG A 295 7.98 -1.64 30.17
CA ARG A 295 8.50 -0.68 29.19
C ARG A 295 8.36 0.79 29.64
N ARG A 296 8.22 1.05 30.94
CA ARG A 296 7.95 2.38 31.52
C ARG A 296 8.87 3.50 31.04
N ASP A 297 10.15 3.22 30.78
CA ASP A 297 11.09 4.26 30.36
C ASP A 297 10.85 4.71 28.91
N ILE A 298 10.38 3.81 28.06
CA ILE A 298 9.93 4.12 26.69
C ILE A 298 8.66 4.97 26.77
N CYS A 299 7.66 4.54 27.55
CA CYS A 299 6.43 5.29 27.77
C CYS A 299 6.72 6.70 28.31
N ARG A 300 7.57 6.82 29.34
CA ARG A 300 7.96 8.12 29.93
C ARG A 300 8.56 9.05 28.88
N LYS A 301 9.45 8.54 28.04
CA LYS A 301 10.07 9.33 26.96
C LYS A 301 9.03 9.76 25.92
N SER A 302 8.21 8.85 25.43
CA SER A 302 7.11 9.13 24.49
C SER A 302 6.16 10.21 25.04
N LEU A 303 5.69 10.05 26.28
CA LEU A 303 4.77 11.00 26.92
C LEU A 303 5.41 12.36 27.20
N ALA A 304 6.69 12.40 27.57
CA ALA A 304 7.41 13.66 27.80
C ALA A 304 7.65 14.43 26.48
N ASP A 305 8.09 13.72 25.44
CA ASP A 305 8.52 14.33 24.19
C ASP A 305 7.35 14.64 23.27
N ARG A 306 6.29 13.83 23.29
CA ARG A 306 5.17 13.94 22.32
C ARG A 306 3.77 13.85 22.93
N GLY A 307 3.65 13.49 24.21
CA GLY A 307 2.36 13.39 24.89
C GLY A 307 1.69 14.75 25.16
N ALA A 308 0.36 14.79 25.04
CA ALA A 308 -0.44 15.96 25.42
C ALA A 308 -1.81 15.61 26.01
N ILE A 309 -2.28 16.46 26.91
CA ILE A 309 -3.68 16.49 27.36
C ILE A 309 -4.24 17.86 26.99
N ILE A 310 -5.34 17.86 26.24
CA ILE A 310 -5.97 19.05 25.67
C ILE A 310 -7.37 19.19 26.25
N VAL A 311 -7.64 20.31 26.90
CA VAL A 311 -8.99 20.69 27.34
C VAL A 311 -9.64 21.53 26.25
N ALA A 312 -10.65 20.95 25.59
CA ALA A 312 -11.45 21.61 24.56
C ALA A 312 -12.63 22.39 25.17
N ARG A 313 -13.29 23.22 24.35
CA ARG A 313 -14.53 23.90 24.72
C ARG A 313 -15.71 22.95 24.75
N ASP A 314 -15.74 22.02 23.80
CA ASP A 314 -16.77 21.01 23.60
C ASP A 314 -16.20 19.84 22.75
N LEU A 315 -16.94 18.73 22.68
CA LEU A 315 -16.55 17.55 21.91
C LEU A 315 -16.55 17.78 20.40
N GLN A 316 -17.34 18.73 19.89
CA GLN A 316 -17.32 19.11 18.47
C GLN A 316 -15.99 19.78 18.10
N GLU A 317 -15.43 20.62 18.98
CA GLU A 317 -14.08 21.16 18.85
C GLU A 317 -13.04 20.04 18.91
N ALA A 318 -13.18 19.08 19.83
CA ALA A 318 -12.30 17.92 19.88
C ALA A 318 -12.27 17.15 18.54
N CYS A 319 -13.41 16.94 17.90
CA CYS A 319 -13.49 16.29 16.58
C CYS A 319 -12.77 17.08 15.47
N ARG A 320 -12.86 18.42 15.51
CA ARG A 320 -12.12 19.29 14.56
C ARG A 320 -10.61 19.19 14.77
N LEU A 321 -10.16 19.16 16.03
CA LEU A 321 -8.75 18.98 16.38
C LEU A 321 -8.25 17.60 15.99
N ALA A 322 -9.04 16.54 16.21
CA ALA A 322 -8.70 15.20 15.74
C ALA A 322 -8.58 15.13 14.22
N SER A 323 -9.49 15.77 13.48
CA SER A 323 -9.38 15.88 12.01
C SER A 323 -8.15 16.70 11.55
N GLN A 324 -7.67 17.61 12.40
CA GLN A 324 -6.43 18.35 12.14
C GLN A 324 -5.18 17.54 12.52
N ALA A 325 -5.24 16.71 13.55
CA ALA A 325 -4.17 15.77 13.87
C ALA A 325 -4.06 14.67 12.81
N ALA A 326 -5.21 14.18 12.31
CA ALA A 326 -5.33 13.04 11.42
C ALA A 326 -4.56 11.81 11.95
N PRO A 327 -4.91 11.35 13.17
CA PRO A 327 -4.15 10.33 13.88
C PRO A 327 -4.22 8.97 13.19
N GLU A 328 -3.24 8.12 13.49
CA GLU A 328 -3.26 6.70 13.14
C GLU A 328 -4.46 6.01 13.81
N HIS A 329 -4.54 6.11 15.14
CA HIS A 329 -5.65 5.59 15.95
C HIS A 329 -6.47 6.73 16.59
N LEU A 330 -7.79 6.67 16.45
CA LEU A 330 -8.73 7.57 17.13
C LEU A 330 -9.70 6.78 17.99
N GLU A 331 -9.72 7.03 19.30
CA GLU A 331 -10.76 6.50 20.19
C GLU A 331 -11.83 7.56 20.47
N LEU A 332 -13.10 7.19 20.32
CA LEU A 332 -14.26 7.98 20.71
C LEU A 332 -14.88 7.38 21.98
N ALA A 333 -14.27 7.69 23.12
CA ALA A 333 -14.70 7.27 24.45
C ALA A 333 -15.80 8.21 24.97
N VAL A 334 -16.95 8.21 24.31
CA VAL A 334 -18.08 9.12 24.61
C VAL A 334 -19.40 8.35 24.67
N ALA A 335 -20.44 8.97 25.24
CA ALA A 335 -21.75 8.34 25.39
C ALA A 335 -22.41 7.94 24.06
N ASP A 336 -22.28 8.78 23.02
CA ASP A 336 -22.81 8.54 21.68
C ASP A 336 -21.70 8.69 20.62
N PRO A 337 -20.82 7.68 20.46
CA PRO A 337 -19.72 7.76 19.51
C PRO A 337 -20.20 7.82 18.05
N GLU A 338 -21.42 7.34 17.78
CA GLU A 338 -22.03 7.38 16.44
C GLU A 338 -22.35 8.83 16.01
N ALA A 339 -22.74 9.69 16.94
CA ALA A 339 -22.94 11.11 16.63
C ALA A 339 -21.66 11.86 16.23
N TYR A 340 -20.48 11.36 16.64
CA TYR A 340 -19.21 12.06 16.45
C TYR A 340 -18.32 11.49 15.33
N TYR A 341 -18.38 10.19 15.00
CA TYR A 341 -17.46 9.63 13.99
C TYR A 341 -17.60 10.29 12.62
N LEU A 342 -18.82 10.69 12.21
CA LEU A 342 -19.05 11.41 10.93
C LEU A 342 -18.48 12.84 10.93
N GLN A 343 -18.21 13.42 12.10
CA GLN A 343 -17.62 14.75 12.22
C GLN A 343 -16.10 14.72 12.08
N VAL A 344 -15.48 13.54 12.25
CA VAL A 344 -14.05 13.35 12.09
C VAL A 344 -13.75 13.04 10.63
N ARG A 345 -13.05 13.96 9.97
CA ARG A 345 -12.73 13.82 8.54
C ARG A 345 -11.55 12.87 8.27
N SER A 346 -10.62 12.76 9.21
CA SER A 346 -9.36 12.05 8.99
C SER A 346 -8.93 11.33 10.26
N ALA A 347 -8.82 10.01 10.16
CA ALA A 347 -8.23 9.09 11.14
C ALA A 347 -7.91 7.78 10.39
N GLY A 348 -6.86 7.06 10.78
CA GLY A 348 -6.54 5.75 10.22
C GLY A 348 -7.59 4.72 10.61
N ALA A 349 -7.80 4.54 11.91
CA ALA A 349 -8.86 3.73 12.49
C ALA A 349 -9.64 4.51 13.55
N ILE A 350 -10.95 4.27 13.66
CA ILE A 350 -11.80 4.86 14.69
C ILE A 350 -12.38 3.74 15.57
N PHE A 351 -12.12 3.81 16.86
CA PHE A 351 -12.62 2.90 17.88
C PHE A 351 -13.80 3.55 18.59
N LEU A 352 -14.95 2.86 18.62
CA LEU A 352 -16.22 3.44 19.03
C LEU A 352 -16.61 2.96 20.42
N GLY A 353 -16.73 3.90 21.36
CA GLY A 353 -17.24 3.68 22.71
C GLY A 353 -16.20 3.15 23.70
N ARG A 354 -16.56 3.23 24.98
CA ARG A 354 -15.66 3.04 26.15
C ARG A 354 -15.07 1.63 26.33
N TYR A 355 -15.59 0.64 25.61
CA TYR A 355 -15.19 -0.76 25.72
C TYR A 355 -14.35 -1.23 24.52
N THR A 356 -13.87 -0.29 23.71
CA THR A 356 -13.17 -0.57 22.46
C THR A 356 -11.77 0.03 22.50
N PRO A 357 -10.85 -0.48 23.33
CA PRO A 357 -9.47 0.01 23.36
C PRO A 357 -8.77 -0.33 22.04
N GLU A 358 -7.81 0.49 21.62
CA GLU A 358 -6.99 0.32 20.41
C GLU A 358 -6.49 -1.12 20.24
N ALA A 359 -6.04 -1.73 21.34
CA ALA A 359 -5.51 -3.09 21.39
C ALA A 359 -6.43 -4.14 20.76
N ILE A 360 -7.77 -3.97 20.80
CA ILE A 360 -8.67 -4.93 20.14
C ILE A 360 -8.48 -4.91 18.62
N GLY A 361 -8.22 -3.73 18.04
CA GLY A 361 -7.96 -3.52 16.61
C GLY A 361 -6.64 -4.13 16.17
N ASP A 362 -5.62 -3.94 16.99
CA ASP A 362 -4.26 -4.43 16.73
C ASP A 362 -4.14 -5.94 16.60
N TYR A 363 -5.05 -6.68 17.23
CA TYR A 363 -4.93 -8.13 17.34
C TYR A 363 -6.08 -8.89 16.70
N VAL A 364 -7.34 -8.57 17.04
CA VAL A 364 -8.45 -9.51 16.83
C VAL A 364 -9.69 -8.91 16.19
N ALA A 365 -9.82 -7.60 16.04
CA ALA A 365 -11.07 -7.01 15.55
C ALA A 365 -11.39 -7.42 14.10
N GLY A 366 -10.38 -7.39 13.21
CA GLY A 366 -10.50 -7.74 11.80
C GLY A 366 -9.81 -6.74 10.83
N PRO A 367 -10.02 -5.41 10.97
CA PRO A 367 -9.30 -4.41 10.20
C PRO A 367 -7.77 -4.50 10.38
N SER A 368 -7.01 -4.07 9.38
CA SER A 368 -5.55 -4.04 9.47
C SER A 368 -5.06 -2.93 10.40
N HIS A 369 -4.11 -3.25 11.27
CA HIS A 369 -3.38 -2.26 12.08
C HIS A 369 -2.21 -1.59 11.33
N VAL A 370 -2.01 -1.93 10.06
CA VAL A 370 -1.03 -1.22 9.23
C VAL A 370 -1.69 0.06 8.72
N LEU A 371 -1.52 1.12 9.50
CA LEU A 371 -2.28 2.35 9.40
C LEU A 371 -1.41 3.55 9.03
N PRO A 372 -2.03 4.59 8.43
CA PRO A 372 -1.32 5.81 8.10
C PRO A 372 -0.97 6.63 9.34
N THR A 373 0.33 6.91 9.52
CA THR A 373 0.90 7.68 10.64
C THR A 373 1.34 9.08 10.23
N GLY A 374 1.67 9.94 11.20
CA GLY A 374 2.26 11.26 10.96
C GLY A 374 1.34 12.22 10.19
N GLY A 375 0.02 12.12 10.45
CA GLY A 375 -1.00 12.90 9.76
C GLY A 375 -1.32 12.43 8.33
N SER A 376 -0.74 11.32 7.86
CA SER A 376 -1.00 10.81 6.50
C SER A 376 -2.41 10.24 6.31
N ALA A 377 -3.19 10.02 7.39
CA ALA A 377 -4.61 9.64 7.32
C ALA A 377 -5.49 10.68 6.59
N ARG A 378 -4.93 11.86 6.28
CA ARG A 378 -5.57 12.86 5.41
C ARG A 378 -5.73 12.42 3.95
N PHE A 379 -4.86 11.52 3.48
CA PHE A 379 -4.80 11.12 2.06
C PHE A 379 -4.49 9.64 1.85
N SER A 380 -4.12 8.92 2.90
CA SER A 380 -3.85 7.47 2.88
C SER A 380 -4.96 6.71 3.61
N SER A 381 -5.02 5.41 3.36
CA SER A 381 -5.98 4.49 3.99
C SER A 381 -5.23 3.38 4.75
N PRO A 382 -5.91 2.70 5.70
CA PRO A 382 -5.44 1.42 6.23
C PRO A 382 -5.09 0.44 5.11
N LEU A 383 -4.07 -0.39 5.33
CA LEU A 383 -3.75 -1.46 4.41
C LEU A 383 -4.96 -2.39 4.23
N GLY A 384 -5.37 -2.64 2.99
CA GLY A 384 -6.51 -3.50 2.70
C GLY A 384 -6.40 -4.19 1.34
N VAL A 385 -7.44 -4.92 0.92
CA VAL A 385 -7.42 -5.68 -0.34
C VAL A 385 -7.14 -4.81 -1.57
N HIS A 386 -7.58 -3.55 -1.54
CA HIS A 386 -7.39 -2.60 -2.63
C HIS A 386 -5.92 -2.27 -2.88
N ASP A 387 -5.06 -2.37 -1.87
CA ASP A 387 -3.62 -2.16 -2.01
C ASP A 387 -2.93 -3.20 -2.89
N PHE A 388 -3.56 -4.35 -3.04
CA PHE A 388 -3.06 -5.51 -3.75
C PHE A 388 -3.74 -5.73 -5.10
N ILE A 389 -4.61 -4.79 -5.52
CA ILE A 389 -5.38 -4.84 -6.76
C ILE A 389 -5.00 -3.65 -7.65
N LYS A 390 -4.62 -3.93 -8.90
CA LYS A 390 -4.42 -2.91 -9.92
C LYS A 390 -5.64 -2.76 -10.82
N ARG A 391 -5.86 -1.54 -11.32
CA ARG A 391 -6.92 -1.21 -12.28
C ARG A 391 -6.29 -0.91 -13.64
N THR A 392 -6.83 -1.52 -14.70
CA THR A 392 -6.46 -1.23 -16.09
C THR A 392 -7.65 -0.62 -16.82
N SER A 393 -7.53 0.61 -17.33
CA SER A 393 -8.58 1.23 -18.16
C SER A 393 -8.76 0.47 -19.47
N LEU A 394 -10.01 0.28 -19.87
CA LEU A 394 -10.39 -0.31 -21.15
C LEU A 394 -11.11 0.74 -21.98
N ILE A 395 -10.63 0.95 -23.20
CA ILE A 395 -11.21 1.90 -24.16
C ILE A 395 -11.34 1.19 -25.50
N GLY A 396 -12.57 1.06 -25.98
CA GLY A 396 -12.90 0.51 -27.29
C GLY A 396 -13.69 1.52 -28.09
N CYS A 397 -13.33 1.71 -29.36
CA CYS A 397 -13.98 2.68 -30.23
C CYS A 397 -14.41 1.98 -31.53
N SER A 398 -15.73 1.87 -31.75
CA SER A 398 -16.27 1.37 -33.01
C SER A 398 -16.06 2.39 -34.13
N PRO A 399 -16.16 2.00 -35.41
CA PRO A 399 -16.14 2.95 -36.53
C PRO A 399 -17.16 4.09 -36.39
N ALA A 400 -18.38 3.80 -35.93
CA ALA A 400 -19.41 4.81 -35.72
C ALA A 400 -19.03 5.79 -34.60
N ALA A 401 -18.55 5.27 -33.48
CA ALA A 401 -18.08 6.08 -32.36
C ALA A 401 -16.90 6.97 -32.75
N LEU A 402 -15.92 6.43 -33.48
CA LEU A 402 -14.76 7.18 -33.93
C LEU A 402 -15.15 8.32 -34.88
N ARG A 403 -16.13 8.13 -35.76
CA ARG A 403 -16.68 9.24 -36.57
C ARG A 403 -17.28 10.34 -35.69
N GLY A 404 -17.93 9.98 -34.59
CA GLY A 404 -18.54 10.92 -33.65
C GLY A 404 -17.51 11.73 -32.86
N ILE A 405 -16.52 11.07 -32.23
CA ILE A 405 -15.58 11.72 -31.29
C ILE A 405 -14.22 12.07 -31.91
N GLY A 406 -13.81 11.38 -32.96
CA GLY A 406 -12.50 11.52 -33.60
C GLY A 406 -12.19 12.94 -34.11
N PRO A 407 -13.13 13.66 -34.76
CA PRO A 407 -12.87 15.02 -35.22
C PRO A 407 -12.54 15.99 -34.08
N ALA A 408 -13.16 15.84 -32.91
CA ALA A 408 -12.84 16.65 -31.74
C ALA A 408 -11.43 16.34 -31.22
N ALA A 409 -11.08 15.06 -31.09
CA ALA A 409 -9.75 14.63 -30.69
C ALA A 409 -8.65 15.12 -31.66
N SER A 410 -8.91 15.09 -32.97
CA SER A 410 -7.98 15.59 -34.00
C SER A 410 -7.75 17.11 -33.88
N ARG A 411 -8.83 17.88 -33.62
CA ARG A 411 -8.71 19.33 -33.36
C ARG A 411 -7.91 19.64 -32.10
N LEU A 412 -8.13 18.88 -31.01
CA LEU A 412 -7.35 19.03 -29.78
C LEU A 412 -5.87 18.71 -30.03
N ALA A 413 -5.56 17.59 -30.68
CA ALA A 413 -4.19 17.23 -31.03
C ALA A 413 -3.51 18.29 -31.92
N ARG A 414 -4.26 18.95 -32.82
CA ARG A 414 -3.74 20.09 -33.60
C ARG A 414 -3.44 21.29 -32.72
N ALA A 415 -4.34 21.66 -31.82
CA ALA A 415 -4.18 22.80 -30.92
C ALA A 415 -2.99 22.62 -29.98
N GLU A 416 -2.73 21.38 -29.56
CA GLU A 416 -1.59 21.00 -28.71
C GLU A 416 -0.28 20.80 -29.51
N GLY A 417 -0.30 20.92 -30.84
CA GLY A 417 0.88 20.72 -31.69
C GLY A 417 1.32 19.26 -31.83
N LEU A 418 0.49 18.30 -31.44
CA LEU A 418 0.78 16.86 -31.48
C LEU A 418 0.42 16.24 -32.84
N SER A 419 1.24 16.53 -33.85
CA SER A 419 0.99 16.15 -35.26
C SER A 419 0.81 14.64 -35.48
N ALA A 420 1.58 13.79 -34.79
CA ALA A 420 1.46 12.33 -34.89
C ALA A 420 0.15 11.79 -34.27
N HIS A 421 -0.28 12.37 -33.14
CA HIS A 421 -1.56 12.01 -32.52
C HIS A 421 -2.72 12.33 -33.46
N ARG A 422 -2.71 13.54 -34.02
CA ARG A 422 -3.68 13.96 -35.04
C ARG A 422 -3.66 13.02 -36.25
N LEU A 423 -2.48 12.74 -36.81
CA LEU A 423 -2.34 11.88 -38.00
C LEU A 423 -2.97 10.50 -37.76
N SER A 424 -2.79 9.93 -36.56
CA SER A 424 -3.36 8.62 -36.20
C SER A 424 -4.90 8.59 -36.24
N LEU A 425 -5.55 9.72 -35.95
CA LEU A 425 -7.00 9.91 -36.00
C LEU A 425 -7.45 10.18 -37.43
N ASP A 426 -6.80 11.14 -38.10
CA ASP A 426 -7.16 11.61 -39.44
C ASP A 426 -7.09 10.47 -40.47
N LEU A 427 -6.09 9.59 -40.40
CA LEU A 427 -5.99 8.42 -41.30
C LEU A 427 -7.18 7.47 -41.17
N ARG A 428 -7.65 7.21 -39.95
CA ARG A 428 -8.81 6.34 -39.71
C ARG A 428 -10.11 7.03 -40.10
N LEU A 429 -10.25 8.33 -39.80
CA LEU A 429 -11.42 9.11 -40.23
C LEU A 429 -11.53 9.17 -41.76
N LEU A 430 -10.40 9.30 -42.45
CA LEU A 430 -10.34 9.28 -43.91
C LEU A 430 -10.75 7.93 -44.51
N ASP A 431 -10.32 6.80 -43.93
CA ASP A 431 -10.75 5.46 -44.37
C ASP A 431 -12.25 5.19 -44.13
N LEU A 432 -12.80 5.81 -43.09
CA LEU A 432 -14.21 5.72 -42.74
C LEU A 432 -15.12 6.60 -43.59
N ASP A 433 -14.55 7.42 -44.49
CA ASP A 433 -15.27 8.27 -45.43
C ASP A 433 -15.75 7.43 -46.64
N PRO A 434 -17.07 7.29 -46.86
CA PRO A 434 -17.61 6.45 -47.92
C PRO A 434 -17.21 6.87 -49.35
N VAL A 435 -16.75 8.11 -49.57
CA VAL A 435 -16.38 8.61 -50.91
C VAL A 435 -15.16 7.88 -51.51
N ARG A 436 -14.35 7.19 -50.69
CA ARG A 436 -13.19 6.40 -51.17
C ARG A 436 -13.46 4.91 -51.38
N ARG A 437 -14.66 4.39 -51.06
CA ARG A 437 -14.97 2.96 -51.17
C ARG A 437 -15.56 2.53 -52.52
N GLU A 438 -15.75 3.44 -53.48
CA GLU A 438 -15.95 3.00 -54.86
C GLU A 438 -14.60 2.55 -55.45
N PRO A 439 -14.45 1.29 -55.90
CA PRO A 439 -13.33 0.95 -56.75
C PRO A 439 -13.54 1.74 -58.04
N THR A 440 -12.64 2.66 -58.35
CA THR A 440 -12.60 3.30 -59.67
C THR A 440 -12.29 2.21 -60.70
N GLY A 441 -13.33 1.52 -61.16
CA GLY A 441 -13.34 0.66 -62.32
C GLY A 441 -13.22 1.52 -63.56
N ALA A 442 -11.99 1.93 -63.88
CA ALA A 442 -11.61 2.40 -65.20
C ALA A 442 -10.10 2.15 -65.34
N ALA A 443 -9.74 1.10 -66.07
CA ALA A 443 -8.37 0.87 -66.49
C ALA A 443 -8.01 1.93 -67.54
N ASP A 444 -7.01 2.75 -67.27
CA ASP A 444 -6.37 3.57 -68.29
C ASP A 444 -5.48 2.69 -69.19
N PRO A 445 -5.47 2.89 -70.52
CA PRO A 445 -4.65 2.10 -71.43
C PRO A 445 -3.16 2.46 -71.28
N PRO A 446 -2.24 1.53 -71.58
CA PRO A 446 -0.81 1.75 -71.37
C PRO A 446 -0.25 2.82 -72.33
N PRO A 447 0.68 3.68 -71.89
CA PRO A 447 1.29 4.67 -72.76
C PRO A 447 2.29 4.04 -73.74
N THR A 448 2.27 4.53 -74.97
CA THR A 448 3.14 4.15 -76.08
C THR A 448 4.53 4.77 -75.95
N GLU A 449 5.57 3.99 -76.28
CA GLU A 449 6.98 4.38 -76.22
C GLU A 449 7.33 5.58 -77.14
N ARG A 450 8.15 6.51 -76.63
CA ARG A 450 8.92 7.47 -77.44
C ARG A 450 10.40 7.46 -77.01
N PRO A 451 11.33 7.62 -77.97
CA PRO A 451 12.77 7.40 -77.77
C PRO A 451 13.47 8.56 -77.03
N PRO A 452 14.67 8.34 -76.47
CA PRO A 452 15.32 9.30 -75.58
C PRO A 452 15.92 10.50 -76.34
N PRO A 453 15.92 11.72 -75.76
CA PRO A 453 16.64 12.85 -76.33
C PRO A 453 18.13 12.82 -75.95
N SER A 454 18.94 13.25 -76.92
CA SER A 454 20.41 13.35 -76.95
C SER A 454 20.98 14.47 -76.07
N VAL A 455 22.13 14.20 -75.45
CA VAL A 455 22.97 15.12 -74.65
C VAL A 455 23.81 16.04 -75.54
N PRO A 456 24.01 17.32 -75.17
CA PRO A 456 25.19 18.08 -75.57
C PRO A 456 26.13 18.39 -74.39
N ALA A 457 27.43 18.43 -74.72
CA ALA A 457 28.60 18.57 -73.86
C ALA A 457 28.94 20.07 -73.51
N PRO A 458 29.97 20.35 -72.67
CA PRO A 458 30.02 21.51 -71.77
C PRO A 458 30.84 22.71 -72.29
N SER A 459 30.64 23.86 -71.63
CA SER A 459 31.54 25.04 -71.59
C SER A 459 31.36 25.68 -70.20
N GLY A 460 32.33 26.25 -69.47
CA GLY A 460 33.75 26.51 -69.64
C GLY A 460 34.15 27.64 -68.67
N SER A 461 34.88 27.30 -67.59
CA SER A 461 35.91 28.12 -66.90
C SER A 461 35.49 29.28 -65.94
N PRO A 462 36.39 29.85 -65.08
CA PRO A 462 37.12 29.17 -63.97
C PRO A 462 37.44 30.09 -62.72
N ILE A 463 38.19 29.54 -61.72
CA ILE A 463 39.08 30.21 -60.69
C ILE A 463 38.38 30.91 -59.49
N ALA A 464 38.80 30.92 -58.20
CA ALA A 464 39.95 30.57 -57.33
C ALA A 464 39.37 30.35 -55.89
N GLY A 465 40.02 29.81 -54.84
CA GLY A 465 41.39 29.41 -54.55
C GLY A 465 41.46 28.74 -53.14
N HIS A 466 42.49 27.91 -52.98
CA HIS A 466 43.01 27.08 -51.87
C HIS A 466 43.09 27.68 -50.43
N PRO A 467 43.64 26.95 -49.40
CA PRO A 467 43.62 25.50 -49.08
C PRO A 467 43.45 25.20 -47.56
N GLY A 468 43.32 23.92 -47.15
CA GLY A 468 43.58 23.53 -45.76
C GLY A 468 43.24 22.09 -45.33
N LEU A 469 44.06 21.11 -45.76
CA LEU A 469 44.49 19.90 -45.02
C LEU A 469 43.45 18.93 -44.37
N SER A 470 43.05 17.92 -45.14
CA SER A 470 43.23 16.45 -44.98
C SER A 470 43.88 15.83 -43.72
N PRO A 471 43.77 14.49 -43.48
CA PRO A 471 42.79 13.49 -43.97
C PRO A 471 42.44 12.29 -43.03
N VAL A 472 41.66 11.34 -43.58
CA VAL A 472 41.47 9.87 -43.31
C VAL A 472 40.86 9.46 -41.96
N SER A 473 39.92 8.50 -41.85
CA SER A 473 39.79 7.26 -42.64
C SER A 473 38.37 6.69 -42.77
N GLU A 474 38.18 6.00 -43.90
CA GLU A 474 37.05 5.17 -44.34
C GLU A 474 36.83 3.92 -43.47
N SER A 475 35.58 3.46 -43.36
CA SER A 475 35.17 2.10 -43.79
C SER A 475 33.64 1.89 -43.68
N THR A 476 32.93 2.25 -44.74
CA THR A 476 32.21 1.34 -45.65
C THR A 476 31.34 0.17 -45.10
N LEU A 477 30.04 0.28 -45.43
CA LEU A 477 29.05 -0.73 -45.89
C LEU A 477 28.62 -1.88 -44.95
N ALA A 478 27.33 -1.91 -44.59
CA ALA A 478 26.24 -2.68 -45.23
C ALA A 478 26.15 -4.12 -44.68
N GLY A 479 25.00 -4.74 -44.44
CA GLY A 479 23.63 -4.38 -44.72
C GLY A 479 22.68 -5.43 -44.11
N LEU A 480 21.42 -5.03 -44.05
CA LEU A 480 20.15 -5.77 -44.04
C LEU A 480 20.18 -7.31 -44.11
N GLY A 481 19.32 -7.93 -43.28
CA GLY A 481 18.84 -9.29 -43.50
C GLY A 481 17.83 -9.76 -42.44
N VAL A 482 16.55 -9.72 -42.78
CA VAL A 482 15.39 -10.19 -42.00
C VAL A 482 15.09 -11.66 -42.34
N ALA A 483 14.82 -12.49 -41.32
CA ALA A 483 13.87 -13.63 -41.28
C ALA A 483 14.01 -14.24 -39.87
N GLY A 484 13.00 -14.59 -39.07
CA GLY A 484 11.66 -15.06 -39.40
C GLY A 484 11.62 -16.57 -39.18
N GLU A 485 11.31 -17.04 -37.96
CA GLU A 485 10.85 -18.42 -37.74
C GLU A 485 10.07 -18.54 -36.42
N ALA A 486 8.91 -19.18 -36.53
CA ALA A 486 7.98 -19.49 -35.47
C ALA A 486 8.32 -20.85 -34.86
N SER A 487 8.07 -21.02 -33.56
CA SER A 487 7.92 -22.36 -32.97
C SER A 487 6.88 -22.32 -31.85
N ASP A 488 5.74 -22.95 -32.15
CA ASP A 488 4.78 -23.44 -31.17
C ASP A 488 5.44 -24.49 -30.27
N ASN A 489 5.30 -24.34 -28.95
CA ASN A 489 5.42 -25.46 -28.03
C ASN A 489 4.70 -25.15 -26.71
N VAL A 490 3.46 -25.62 -26.57
CA VAL A 490 2.71 -25.62 -25.31
C VAL A 490 2.47 -27.09 -24.93
N GLY A 491 3.29 -27.59 -24.02
CA GLY A 491 3.03 -28.83 -23.27
C GLY A 491 2.29 -28.53 -21.96
N PRO A 492 1.51 -29.48 -21.41
CA PRO A 492 0.58 -29.23 -20.33
C PRO A 492 1.30 -29.19 -18.97
N GLY A 493 1.04 -28.14 -18.18
CA GLY A 493 1.44 -28.05 -16.78
C GLY A 493 0.55 -28.91 -15.85
N PRO A 494 1.07 -29.36 -14.69
CA PRO A 494 0.41 -30.37 -13.87
C PRO A 494 -0.74 -29.79 -13.03
N ALA A 495 -1.70 -30.67 -12.74
CA ALA A 495 -2.91 -30.42 -11.96
C ALA A 495 -2.60 -29.99 -10.52
N LEU A 496 -3.20 -28.88 -10.09
CA LEU A 496 -3.32 -28.48 -8.69
C LEU A 496 -4.37 -29.34 -8.01
N ALA A 497 -3.95 -30.07 -6.98
CA ALA A 497 -4.82 -30.81 -6.09
C ALA A 497 -5.61 -29.83 -5.19
N THR A 498 -6.91 -29.72 -5.44
CA THR A 498 -7.88 -29.09 -4.54
C THR A 498 -8.21 -30.04 -3.40
N LEU A 499 -8.00 -29.62 -2.14
CA LEU A 499 -8.55 -30.29 -0.96
C LEU A 499 -10.04 -29.92 -0.81
N PRO A 500 -10.95 -30.87 -0.53
CA PRO A 500 -12.36 -30.56 -0.34
C PRO A 500 -12.63 -30.15 1.11
N LEU A 501 -13.26 -28.99 1.30
CA LEU A 501 -13.98 -28.66 2.53
C LEU A 501 -15.47 -28.79 2.20
N GLU A 502 -16.07 -29.91 2.61
CA GLU A 502 -17.51 -30.09 2.64
C GLU A 502 -18.11 -29.22 3.75
N GLY A 503 -19.09 -28.38 3.39
CA GLY A 503 -20.00 -27.70 4.29
C GLY A 503 -21.42 -27.80 3.72
N PRO A 504 -22.46 -27.94 4.57
CA PRO A 504 -23.77 -28.39 4.13
C PRO A 504 -24.52 -27.30 3.35
N SER A 505 -25.22 -27.74 2.30
CA SER A 505 -26.16 -26.94 1.54
C SER A 505 -27.42 -26.65 2.36
N PRO A 506 -27.97 -25.43 2.31
CA PRO A 506 -29.39 -25.21 2.54
C PRO A 506 -30.11 -25.02 1.19
N THR A 507 -31.07 -25.89 0.95
CA THR A 507 -32.08 -25.79 -0.11
C THR A 507 -32.88 -24.50 0.02
N GLY A 508 -33.05 -23.76 -1.08
CA GLY A 508 -34.02 -22.67 -1.17
C GLY A 508 -35.40 -23.17 -1.65
N ASN A 509 -36.47 -22.53 -1.19
CA ASN A 509 -37.35 -21.75 -2.07
C ASN A 509 -38.31 -20.85 -1.24
N PRO A 510 -38.84 -19.74 -1.82
CA PRO A 510 -39.50 -18.66 -1.11
C PRO A 510 -41.03 -18.77 -1.14
N GLY A 511 -41.68 -18.08 -0.19
CA GLY A 511 -43.13 -17.89 -0.16
C GLY A 511 -43.46 -16.54 0.46
N GLN A 512 -44.16 -15.72 -0.32
CA GLN A 512 -44.71 -14.39 0.01
C GLN A 512 -45.59 -14.41 1.27
N THR A 513 -45.63 -13.32 2.05
CA THR A 513 -46.83 -12.47 2.28
C THR A 513 -46.63 -11.38 3.35
N THR A 514 -46.87 -10.14 2.92
CA THR A 514 -47.63 -9.03 3.55
C THR A 514 -47.63 -8.78 5.07
N ALA A 515 -47.18 -7.56 5.40
CA ALA A 515 -47.88 -6.47 6.12
C ALA A 515 -48.51 -6.66 7.52
N ALA A 516 -48.31 -5.59 8.32
CA ALA A 516 -49.17 -5.00 9.35
C ALA A 516 -48.68 -5.09 10.81
N THR A 517 -48.16 -3.94 11.27
CA THR A 517 -48.53 -3.23 12.52
C THR A 517 -49.22 -4.02 13.65
N ASN A 518 -48.65 -3.97 14.86
CA ASN A 518 -49.35 -3.33 15.99
C ASN A 518 -48.44 -3.02 17.19
N PHE A 519 -48.72 -1.84 17.75
CA PHE A 519 -48.30 -1.32 19.04
C PHE A 519 -48.84 -2.19 20.20
N GLY A 520 -48.14 -2.16 21.34
CA GLY A 520 -48.62 -2.66 22.62
C GLY A 520 -47.70 -2.24 23.77
N GLU A 521 -48.10 -1.17 24.46
CA GLU A 521 -47.48 -0.61 25.66
C GLU A 521 -47.63 -1.48 26.92
N ALA A 522 -46.73 -1.21 27.89
CA ALA A 522 -46.87 -1.28 29.35
C ALA A 522 -47.13 -2.68 30.00
N SER A 523 -46.64 -3.03 31.20
CA SER A 523 -46.34 -2.25 32.40
C SER A 523 -45.50 -3.09 33.39
N PHE A 524 -44.77 -2.38 34.25
CA PHE A 524 -44.29 -2.72 35.62
C PHE A 524 -44.89 -3.94 36.34
N GLN A 525 -44.04 -4.71 37.06
CA GLN A 525 -44.11 -4.83 38.53
C GLN A 525 -42.89 -5.55 39.16
N GLU A 526 -42.64 -5.17 40.41
CA GLU A 526 -41.51 -5.47 41.30
C GLU A 526 -41.40 -6.93 41.78
N SER A 527 -40.15 -7.30 42.12
CA SER A 527 -39.56 -8.08 43.23
C SER A 527 -40.46 -8.87 44.23
N PRO A 528 -39.92 -9.84 45.00
CA PRO A 528 -38.74 -9.68 45.89
C PRO A 528 -37.42 -10.19 45.33
#